data_AF-A0A8S3XZZ5-F1
#
_entry.id   AF-A0A8S3XZZ5-F1
#
_cell.length_a   1.000
_cell.length_b   1.000
_cell.length_c   1.000
_cell.angle_alpha   90.00
_cell.angle_beta   90.00
_cell.angle_gamma   90.00
#
_symmetry.space_group_name_H-M   'P 1'
#
loop_
_entity.id
_entity.type
_entity.pdbx_description
1 polymer ?
#
loop_
_entity_poly.entity_id
_entity_poly.type
_entity_poly.pdbx_seq_one_letter_code
_entity_poly.pdbx_strand_id
1 'polypeptide(L)' 'MELVQEDLKEVRPFSVATDVSNKGNKKLFPVAVQYFTAKSGMCRKILDFYEDPFEDSRSIKNHLSKVEE' A
#
# COMPACT_ATOMS: atom_id res chain seq x y z
N MET A 1 -4.86 -11.69 -2.66
CA MET A 1 -3.88 -11.13 -1.70
C MET A 1 -2.60 -11.97 -1.70
N GLU A 2 -2.73 -13.30 -1.61
CA GLU A 2 -1.63 -14.28 -1.58
C GLU A 2 -0.59 -14.15 -2.71
N LEU A 3 -1.03 -14.03 -3.98
CA LEU A 3 -0.15 -13.88 -5.14
C LEU A 3 0.76 -12.63 -5.13
N VAL A 4 0.33 -11.56 -4.48
CA VAL A 4 1.12 -10.31 -4.42
C VAL A 4 2.23 -10.43 -3.37
N GLN A 5 2.00 -11.16 -2.29
CA GLN A 5 2.98 -11.36 -1.23
C GLN A 5 4.15 -12.21 -1.71
N GLU A 6 3.89 -13.25 -2.51
CA GLU A 6 4.95 -14.10 -3.07
C GLU A 6 5.87 -13.33 -4.02
N ASP A 7 5.30 -12.54 -4.94
CA ASP A 7 6.08 -11.68 -5.83
C ASP A 7 6.96 -10.69 -5.04
N LEU A 8 6.41 -10.04 -4.01
CA LEU A 8 7.12 -8.99 -3.25
C LEU A 8 8.24 -9.52 -2.34
N LYS A 9 8.31 -10.83 -2.08
CA LYS A 9 9.44 -11.44 -1.34
C LYS A 9 10.74 -11.33 -2.14
N GLU A 10 10.67 -11.58 -3.45
CA GLU A 10 11.84 -11.66 -4.32
C GLU A 10 12.04 -10.38 -5.17
N VAL A 11 10.99 -9.59 -5.39
CA VAL A 11 11.06 -8.44 -6.29
C VAL A 11 11.65 -7.20 -5.60
N ARG A 12 12.72 -6.69 -6.20
CA ARG A 12 13.33 -5.39 -5.91
C ARG A 12 13.76 -4.74 -7.24
N PRO A 13 13.59 -3.41 -7.41
CA PRO A 13 12.91 -2.48 -6.51
C PRO A 13 11.37 -2.60 -6.59
N PHE A 14 10.69 -2.11 -5.55
CA PHE A 14 9.25 -1.86 -5.56
C PHE A 14 8.98 -0.46 -4.97
N SER A 15 7.80 0.08 -5.24
CA SER A 15 7.34 1.33 -4.63
C SER A 15 5.99 1.12 -3.96
N VAL A 16 5.77 1.83 -2.87
CA VAL A 16 4.49 1.89 -2.16
C VAL A 16 3.94 3.29 -2.34
N ALA A 17 2.66 3.39 -2.65
CA ALA A 17 1.94 4.64 -2.79
C ALA A 17 0.68 4.59 -1.92
N THR A 18 0.36 5.71 -1.32
CA THR A 18 -0.89 5.92 -0.61
C THR A 18 -1.42 7.31 -0.95
N ASP A 19 -2.73 7.47 -0.87
CA ASP A 19 -3.43 8.72 -1.10
C ASP A 19 -4.58 8.81 -0.10
N VAL A 20 -5.26 9.94 -0.03
CA VAL A 20 -6.43 10.15 0.85
C VAL A 20 -7.70 10.36 0.03
N SER A 21 -8.68 9.50 0.26
CA SER A 21 -10.05 9.70 -0.22
C SER A 21 -10.90 10.26 0.92
N ASN A 22 -11.36 11.51 0.75
CA ASN A 22 -12.20 12.20 1.71
C ASN A 22 -13.68 12.09 1.31
N LYS A 23 -14.49 11.37 2.10
CA LYS A 23 -15.95 11.29 1.91
C LYS A 23 -16.68 11.61 3.21
N GLY A 24 -17.09 12.88 3.35
CA GLY A 24 -17.69 13.38 4.58
C GLY A 24 -16.66 13.37 5.71
N ASN A 25 -17.00 12.72 6.83
CA ASN A 25 -16.10 12.53 7.98
C ASN A 25 -15.22 11.28 7.89
N LYS A 26 -15.34 10.50 6.80
CA LYS A 26 -14.52 9.31 6.58
C LYS A 26 -13.36 9.64 5.66
N LYS A 27 -12.16 9.27 6.09
CA LYS A 27 -10.95 9.34 5.29
C LYS A 27 -10.44 7.93 5.09
N LEU A 28 -10.34 7.52 3.84
CA LEU A 28 -9.92 6.19 3.45
C LEU A 28 -8.61 6.29 2.67
N PHE A 29 -7.63 5.49 3.07
CA PHE A 29 -6.30 5.48 2.49
C PHE A 29 -6.06 4.14 1.80
N PRO A 30 -6.06 4.09 0.46
CA PRO A 30 -5.53 2.92 -0.26
C PRO A 30 -4.03 2.78 -0.03
N VAL A 31 -3.56 1.55 0.11
CA VAL A 31 -2.15 1.18 0.02
C VAL A 31 -1.95 0.45 -1.29
N ALA A 32 -1.23 1.08 -2.22
CA ALA A 32 -0.90 0.52 -3.52
C ALA A 32 0.58 0.15 -3.58
N VAL A 33 0.89 -0.91 -4.33
CA VAL A 33 2.26 -1.32 -4.64
C VAL A 33 2.48 -1.36 -6.15
N GLN A 34 3.67 -0.95 -6.57
CA GLN A 34 4.11 -1.05 -7.94
C GLN A 34 5.50 -1.70 -8.02
N TYR A 35 5.62 -2.71 -8.87
CA TYR A 35 6.85 -3.51 -9.03
C TYR A 35 6.95 -4.06 -10.46
N PHE A 36 8.12 -4.57 -10.85
CA PHE A 36 8.33 -5.17 -12.17
C PHE A 36 8.59 -6.68 -12.04
N THR A 37 8.01 -7.47 -12.94
CA THR A 37 8.40 -8.87 -13.13
C THR A 37 8.71 -9.12 -14.60
N ALA A 38 9.69 -9.97 -14.90
CA ALA A 38 10.01 -10.31 -16.29
C ALA A 38 8.84 -10.97 -17.03
N LYS A 39 7.96 -11.66 -16.29
CA LYS A 39 6.79 -12.37 -16.84
C LYS A 39 5.62 -11.43 -17.18
N SER A 40 5.34 -10.46 -16.31
CA SER A 40 4.12 -9.64 -16.39
C SER A 40 4.40 -8.16 -16.68
N GLY A 41 5.68 -7.78 -16.76
CA GLY A 41 6.09 -6.40 -16.91
C GLY A 41 5.82 -5.58 -15.64
N MET A 42 5.33 -4.35 -15.82
CA MET A 42 4.98 -3.46 -14.72
C MET A 42 3.66 -3.92 -14.06
N CYS A 43 3.73 -4.31 -12.80
CA CYS A 43 2.60 -4.67 -11.96
C CYS A 43 2.18 -3.47 -11.08
N ARG A 44 0.88 -3.19 -11.02
CA ARG A 44 0.25 -2.28 -10.03
C ARG A 44 -0.87 -3.01 -9.32
N LYS A 45 -0.87 -3.02 -7.99
CA LYS A 45 -1.85 -3.73 -7.15
C LYS A 45 -2.23 -2.90 -5.93
N ILE A 46 -3.46 -3.08 -5.44
CA ILE A 46 -3.88 -2.58 -4.13
C ILE A 46 -3.63 -3.68 -3.10
N LEU A 47 -2.92 -3.34 -2.04
CA LEU A 47 -2.63 -4.22 -0.91
C LEU A 47 -3.73 -4.16 0.14
N ASP A 48 -4.12 -2.93 0.51
CA ASP A 48 -5.05 -2.72 1.62
C ASP A 48 -5.75 -1.36 1.54
N PHE A 49 -6.75 -1.16 2.39
CA PHE A 49 -7.36 0.13 2.70
C PHE A 49 -7.47 0.29 4.21
N TYR A 50 -7.01 1.43 4.74
CA TYR A 50 -7.21 1.77 6.15
C TYR A 50 -7.97 3.09 6.29
N GLU A 51 -8.72 3.23 7.38
CA GLU A 51 -9.34 4.49 7.77
C GLU A 51 -8.51 5.15 8.89
N ASP A 52 -8.26 6.46 8.76
CA ASP A 52 -7.62 7.26 9.81
C ASP A 52 -8.14 8.71 9.75
N PRO A 53 -8.62 9.31 10.85
CA PRO A 53 -9.04 10.71 10.84
C PRO A 53 -7.88 11.70 10.56
N PHE A 54 -6.63 11.30 10.76
CA PHE A 54 -5.44 12.13 10.65
C PHE A 54 -4.68 11.89 9.34
N GLU A 55 -4.41 12.98 8.62
CA GLU A 55 -3.66 12.99 7.35
C GLU A 55 -2.19 13.35 7.53
N ASP A 56 -1.71 13.42 8.78
CA ASP A 56 -0.33 13.80 9.05
C ASP A 56 0.66 12.66 8.73
N SER A 57 1.90 13.04 8.44
CA SER A 57 2.93 12.10 8.01
C SER A 57 3.28 11.03 9.05
N ARG A 58 3.06 11.31 10.35
CA ARG A 58 3.32 10.34 11.42
C ARG A 58 2.24 9.26 11.40
N SER A 59 0.98 9.65 11.30
CA SER A 59 -0.16 8.73 11.23
C SER A 59 -0.05 7.82 10.00
N ILE A 60 0.23 8.40 8.82
CA ILE A 60 0.46 7.63 7.58
C ILE A 60 1.65 6.67 7.73
N LYS A 61 2.80 7.14 8.25
CA LYS A 61 3.98 6.29 8.48
C LYS A 61 3.63 5.10 9.37
N ASN A 62 2.94 5.35 10.48
CA ASN A 62 2.60 4.31 11.44
C ASN A 62 1.75 3.20 10.82
N HIS A 63 0.80 3.53 9.93
CA HIS A 63 0.01 2.52 9.20
C HIS A 63 0.85 1.75 8.19
N LEU A 64 1.70 2.44 7.42
CA LEU A 64 2.54 1.77 6.40
C LEU A 64 3.64 0.89 7.00
N SER A 65 4.07 1.17 8.23
CA SER A 65 5.11 0.40 8.93
C SER A 65 4.56 -0.58 9.96
N LYS A 66 3.26 -0.89 9.95
CA LYS A 66 2.72 -1.93 10.83
C LYS A 66 3.37 -3.26 10.47
N VAL A 67 4.06 -3.85 11.44
CA VAL A 67 4.49 -5.24 11.40
C VAL A 67 3.50 -5.96 12.31
N GLU A 68 2.68 -6.84 11.77
CA GLU A 68 1.88 -7.76 12.58
C GLU A 68 2.88 -8.73 13.26
N GLU A 69 2.78 -8.85 14.60
CA GLU A 69 3.58 -9.79 15.41
C GLU A 69 3.24 -11.26 15.10
#